data_AF-A0A7T2W0L5-F1
#
_entry.id   AF-A0A7T2W0L5-F1
#
_cell.length_a   1.000
_cell.length_b   1.000
_cell.length_c   1.000
_cell.angle_alpha   90.00
_cell.angle_beta   90.00
_cell.angle_gamma   90.00
#
_symmetry.space_group_name_H-M   'P 1'
#
loop_
_entity.id
_entity.type
_entity.pdbx_description
1 polymer ?
#
loop_
_entity_poly.entity_id
_entity_poly.type
_entity_poly.pdbx_seq_one_letter_code
_entity_poly.pdbx_strand_id
1 'polypeptide(L)'
;MRLLTTAIFTALFALPAAAQVFQCKDASGKSTFSDSPCSSTDTGSLIQRKKSDDEVFRERADAAQANGQKYQRQMNEMQQRQIESQQRVIEQQARQTAAPAPEQLGASLQCKEARKELEFVSSIRTISQDEKRMRTNAAISGVNAACGSNTPLMQEPPKVIGTPRAPHSIQHPISQ
;
A
#
# COMPACT_ATOMS: atom_id res chain seq x y z
N MET A 1 50.64 23.90 0.77
CA MET A 1 50.94 22.47 1.01
C MET A 1 51.38 22.20 2.47
N ARG A 2 50.64 22.69 3.49
CA ARG A 2 50.92 22.36 4.91
C ARG A 2 49.65 22.05 5.73
N LEU A 3 48.48 22.12 5.11
CA LEU A 3 47.18 21.87 5.74
C LEU A 3 46.57 20.51 5.34
N LEU A 4 47.21 19.78 4.41
CA LEU A 4 46.73 18.49 3.92
C LEU A 4 47.36 17.29 4.66
N THR A 5 48.41 17.51 5.46
CA THR A 5 49.12 16.43 6.19
C THR A 5 48.58 16.17 7.59
N THR A 6 47.80 17.08 8.17
CA THR A 6 47.26 16.94 9.53
C THR A 6 45.86 16.33 9.60
N ALA A 7 45.22 16.03 8.46
CA ALA A 7 43.91 15.38 8.42
C ALA A 7 43.97 13.84 8.33
N ILE A 8 45.14 13.26 8.06
CA ILE A 8 45.30 11.82 7.81
C ILE A 8 45.60 11.03 9.11
N PHE A 9 46.07 11.70 10.18
CA PHE A 9 46.50 11.02 11.40
C PHE A 9 45.40 10.72 12.43
N THR A 10 44.20 11.26 12.29
CA THR A 10 43.12 11.11 13.28
C THR A 10 42.16 9.93 13.02
N ALA A 11 42.39 9.14 11.97
CA ALA A 11 41.54 7.99 11.64
C ALA A 11 41.97 6.65 12.29
N LEU A 12 43.06 6.61 13.07
CA LEU A 12 43.70 5.34 13.47
C LEU A 12 43.39 4.80 14.89
N PHE A 13 42.49 5.43 15.67
CA PHE A 13 42.22 4.99 17.04
C PHE A 13 40.74 4.86 17.39
N ALA A 14 39.93 4.30 16.50
CA ALA A 14 38.66 3.71 16.90
C ALA A 14 38.94 2.37 17.63
N LEU A 15 39.41 2.43 18.88
CA LEU A 15 39.49 1.23 19.70
C LEU A 15 38.07 0.67 19.87
N PRO A 16 37.89 -0.65 19.74
CA PRO A 16 36.60 -1.27 20.01
C PRO A 16 36.25 -1.05 21.48
N ALA A 17 35.31 -0.14 21.75
CA ALA A 17 34.76 0.04 23.08
C ALA A 17 33.90 -1.19 23.44
N ALA A 18 34.50 -2.14 24.15
CA ALA A 18 33.79 -3.30 24.67
C ALA A 18 32.98 -2.89 25.91
N ALA A 19 31.81 -2.30 25.69
CA ALA A 19 30.86 -2.02 26.77
C ALA A 19 30.26 -3.35 27.27
N GLN A 20 30.58 -3.72 28.51
CA GLN A 20 29.97 -4.84 29.21
C GLN A 20 28.94 -4.26 30.17
N VAL A 21 27.70 -4.74 30.12
CA VAL A 21 26.65 -4.26 31.01
C VAL A 21 26.62 -5.13 32.27
N PHE A 22 26.80 -4.48 33.41
CA PHE A 22 26.71 -5.05 34.75
C PHE A 22 25.35 -4.72 35.35
N GLN A 23 24.73 -5.69 36.03
CA GLN A 23 23.58 -5.43 36.88
C GLN A 23 24.07 -5.34 38.31
N CYS A 24 24.04 -4.13 38.85
CA CYS A 24 24.43 -3.83 40.21
C CYS A 24 23.19 -3.79 41.09
N LYS A 25 23.25 -4.42 42.25
CA LYS A 25 22.18 -4.42 43.24
C LYS A 25 22.70 -3.70 44.49
N ASP A 26 22.03 -2.61 44.83
CA ASP A 26 22.37 -1.82 46.02
C ASP A 26 21.91 -2.50 47.31
N ALA A 27 22.37 -1.98 48.45
CA ALA A 27 21.99 -2.48 49.79
C ALA A 27 20.48 -2.37 50.09
N SER A 28 19.75 -1.51 49.37
CA SER A 28 18.29 -1.38 49.48
C SER A 28 17.55 -2.43 48.63
N GLY A 29 18.28 -3.21 47.83
CA GLY A 29 17.75 -4.25 46.95
C GLY A 29 17.36 -3.76 45.56
N LYS A 30 17.59 -2.50 45.21
CA LYS A 30 17.28 -1.93 43.89
C LYS A 30 18.39 -2.29 42.89
N SER A 31 17.99 -2.76 41.71
CA SER A 31 18.92 -3.07 40.62
C SER A 31 19.11 -1.87 39.67
N THR A 32 20.36 -1.58 39.33
CA THR A 32 20.75 -0.57 38.34
C THR A 32 21.69 -1.21 37.32
N PHE A 33 21.51 -0.87 36.04
CA PHE A 33 22.41 -1.33 34.97
C PHE A 33 23.50 -0.30 34.74
N SER A 34 24.76 -0.76 34.73
CA SER A 34 25.93 0.08 34.55
C SER A 34 26.82 -0.49 33.44
N ASP A 35 27.46 0.39 32.68
CA ASP A 35 28.52 0.06 31.73
C ASP A 35 29.91 -0.05 32.40
N SER A 36 29.98 0.26 33.69
CA SER A 36 31.16 0.12 34.54
C SER A 36 30.94 -0.95 35.63
N PRO A 37 32.02 -1.58 36.13
CA PRO A 37 31.93 -2.55 37.23
C PRO A 37 31.20 -1.95 38.44
N CYS A 38 30.41 -2.77 39.13
CA CYS A 38 29.65 -2.33 40.30
C CYS A 38 30.57 -1.80 41.40
N SER A 39 30.07 -0.83 42.18
CA SER A 39 30.82 -0.27 43.31
C SER A 39 31.13 -1.36 44.34
N SER A 40 32.17 -1.16 45.17
CA SER A 40 32.56 -2.15 46.19
C SER A 40 31.48 -2.43 47.24
N THR A 41 30.49 -1.53 47.37
CA THR A 41 29.35 -1.68 48.28
C THR A 41 28.16 -2.39 47.64
N ASP A 42 28.15 -2.58 46.32
CA ASP A 42 27.07 -3.22 45.59
C ASP A 42 27.46 -4.65 45.19
N THR A 43 26.50 -5.57 45.27
CA THR A 43 26.66 -6.90 44.68
C THR A 43 26.24 -6.84 43.21
N GLY A 44 27.08 -7.33 42.30
CA GLY A 44 26.79 -7.28 40.88
C GLY A 44 27.18 -8.52 40.09
N SER A 45 26.44 -8.77 39.02
CA SER A 45 26.75 -9.81 38.05
C SER A 45 26.79 -9.25 36.63
N LEU A 46 27.66 -9.82 35.80
CA LEU A 46 27.72 -9.51 34.37
C LEU A 46 26.40 -10.00 33.71
N ILE A 47 25.69 -9.11 33.01
CA ILE A 47 24.44 -9.50 32.35
C ILE A 47 24.69 -10.40 31.16
N GLN A 48 25.76 -10.16 30.41
CA GLN A 48 26.13 -10.98 29.27
C GLN A 48 27.64 -11.19 29.22
N ARG A 49 28.05 -12.45 29.05
CA ARG A 49 29.45 -12.82 28.82
C ARG A 49 29.96 -12.11 27.58
N LYS A 50 31.18 -11.56 27.64
CA LYS A 50 31.92 -11.19 26.44
C LYS A 50 32.09 -12.43 25.56
N LYS A 51 31.53 -12.40 24.34
CA LYS A 51 31.73 -13.45 23.34
C LYS A 51 33.22 -13.62 23.06
N SER A 52 33.68 -14.85 22.86
CA SER A 52 35.07 -15.08 22.44
C SER A 52 35.25 -14.66 20.98
N ASP A 53 36.48 -14.36 20.59
CA ASP A 53 36.78 -13.92 19.22
C ASP A 53 36.38 -14.98 18.19
N ASP A 54 36.56 -16.27 18.52
CA ASP A 54 36.08 -17.40 17.70
C ASP A 54 34.56 -17.42 17.53
N GLU A 55 33.81 -17.10 18.58
CA GLU A 55 32.34 -17.06 18.57
C GLU A 55 31.85 -15.92 17.68
N VAL A 56 32.49 -14.75 17.80
CA VAL A 56 32.23 -13.60 16.93
C VAL A 56 32.59 -13.90 15.47
N PHE A 57 33.70 -14.60 15.22
CA PHE A 57 34.10 -14.97 13.86
C PHE A 57 33.10 -15.94 13.21
N ARG A 58 32.68 -16.98 13.94
CA ARG A 58 31.66 -17.93 13.45
C ARG A 58 30.34 -17.24 13.14
N GLU A 59 29.86 -16.40 14.06
CA GLU A 59 28.61 -15.65 13.85
C GLU A 59 28.68 -14.75 12.60
N ARG A 60 29.83 -14.12 12.34
CA ARG A 60 30.04 -13.32 11.12
C ARG A 60 30.05 -14.19 9.87
N ALA A 61 30.67 -15.37 9.91
CA ALA A 61 30.70 -16.30 8.79
C ALA A 61 29.30 -16.83 8.47
N ASP A 62 28.53 -17.21 9.50
CA ASP A 62 27.14 -17.67 9.37
C ASP A 62 26.24 -16.57 8.81
N ALA A 63 26.39 -15.33 9.31
CA ALA A 63 25.66 -14.18 8.81
C ALA A 63 26.01 -13.88 7.33
N ALA A 64 27.29 -13.97 6.96
CA ALA A 64 27.72 -13.80 5.57
C ALA A 64 27.12 -14.87 4.65
N GLN A 65 27.12 -16.13 5.08
CA GLN A 65 26.52 -17.24 4.34
C GLN A 65 25.00 -17.06 4.17
N ALA A 66 24.28 -16.72 5.24
CA ALA A 66 22.85 -16.49 5.22
C ALA A 66 22.49 -15.30 4.29
N ASN A 67 23.26 -14.23 4.35
CA ASN A 67 23.09 -13.09 3.45
C ASN A 67 23.35 -13.47 1.99
N GLY A 68 24.40 -14.24 1.69
CA GLY A 68 24.66 -14.74 0.34
C GLY A 68 23.49 -15.54 -0.24
N GLN A 69 22.94 -16.47 0.56
CA GLN A 69 21.76 -17.24 0.16
C GLN A 69 20.53 -16.35 -0.07
N LYS A 70 20.32 -15.34 0.79
CA LYS A 70 19.23 -14.38 0.64
C LYS A 70 19.35 -13.58 -0.66
N TYR A 71 20.54 -13.07 -0.98
CA TYR A 71 20.78 -12.35 -2.23
C TYR A 71 20.53 -13.24 -3.46
N GLN A 72 21.00 -14.49 -3.42
CA GLN A 72 20.77 -15.43 -4.52
C GLN A 72 19.26 -15.71 -4.74
N ARG A 73 18.50 -15.93 -3.66
CA ARG A 73 17.04 -16.12 -3.75
C ARG A 73 16.35 -14.88 -4.31
N GLN A 74 16.71 -13.69 -3.83
CA GLN A 74 16.14 -12.43 -4.33
C GLN A 74 16.41 -12.22 -5.82
N MET A 75 17.62 -12.52 -6.31
CA MET A 75 17.94 -12.42 -7.74
C MET A 75 17.09 -13.38 -8.57
N ASN A 76 16.94 -14.63 -8.13
CA ASN A 76 16.12 -15.62 -8.82
C ASN A 76 14.64 -15.21 -8.84
N GLU A 77 14.10 -14.73 -7.72
CA GLU A 77 12.72 -14.23 -7.64
C GLU A 77 12.48 -13.02 -8.55
N MET A 78 13.44 -12.08 -8.60
CA MET A 78 13.34 -10.93 -9.51
C MET A 78 13.35 -11.37 -10.97
N GLN A 79 14.22 -12.31 -11.35
CA GLN A 79 14.26 -12.85 -12.70
C GLN A 79 12.96 -13.55 -13.07
N GLN A 80 12.41 -14.38 -12.17
CA GLN A 80 11.12 -15.04 -12.37
C GLN A 80 10.00 -14.03 -12.56
N ARG A 81 9.92 -13.00 -11.72
CA ARG A 81 8.91 -11.92 -11.86
C ARG A 81 9.02 -11.20 -13.20
N GLN A 82 10.23 -10.96 -13.70
CA GLN A 82 10.42 -10.35 -15.01
C GLN A 82 9.94 -11.26 -16.15
N ILE A 83 10.25 -12.55 -16.11
CA ILE A 83 9.78 -13.52 -17.12
C ILE A 83 8.25 -13.59 -17.09
N GLU A 84 7.66 -13.72 -15.90
CA GLU A 84 6.22 -13.78 -15.74
C GLU A 84 5.55 -12.49 -16.24
N SER A 85 6.09 -11.31 -15.92
CA SER A 85 5.54 -10.05 -16.43
C SER A 85 5.57 -9.96 -17.95
N GLN A 86 6.66 -10.41 -18.59
CA GLN A 86 6.78 -10.42 -20.04
C GLN A 86 5.78 -11.39 -20.66
N GLN A 87 5.62 -12.58 -20.08
CA GLN A 87 4.62 -13.56 -20.50
C GLN A 87 3.21 -12.98 -20.41
N ARG A 88 2.84 -12.32 -19.30
CA ARG A 88 1.53 -11.68 -19.18
C ARG A 88 1.29 -10.61 -20.25
N VAL A 89 2.31 -9.81 -20.59
CA VAL A 89 2.20 -8.81 -21.66
C VAL A 89 1.96 -9.48 -23.02
N ILE A 90 2.71 -10.54 -23.34
CA ILE A 90 2.55 -11.31 -24.60
C ILE A 90 1.15 -11.94 -24.66
N GLU A 91 0.69 -12.56 -23.57
CA GLU A 91 -0.65 -13.14 -23.49
C GLU A 91 -1.75 -12.10 -23.64
N GLN A 92 -1.59 -10.92 -23.03
CA GLN A 92 -2.53 -9.81 -23.18
C GLN A 92 -2.57 -9.30 -24.63
N GLN A 93 -1.42 -9.13 -25.28
CA GLN A 93 -1.37 -8.76 -26.69
C GLN A 93 -2.03 -9.81 -27.58
N ALA A 94 -1.75 -11.09 -27.37
CA ALA A 94 -2.38 -12.18 -28.10
C ALA A 94 -3.91 -12.19 -27.93
N ARG A 95 -4.40 -11.96 -26.70
CA ARG A 95 -5.84 -11.83 -26.44
C ARG A 95 -6.46 -10.62 -27.12
N GLN A 96 -5.75 -9.51 -27.23
CA GLN A 96 -6.24 -8.32 -27.94
C GLN A 96 -6.33 -8.58 -29.45
N THR A 97 -5.35 -9.26 -30.05
CA THR A 97 -5.39 -9.61 -31.48
C THR A 97 -6.44 -10.68 -31.79
N ALA A 98 -6.71 -11.59 -30.86
CA ALA A 98 -7.73 -12.63 -31.01
C ALA A 98 -9.13 -12.21 -30.53
N ALA A 99 -9.32 -10.95 -30.09
CA ALA A 99 -10.63 -10.48 -29.65
C ALA A 99 -11.59 -10.41 -30.86
N PRO A 100 -12.84 -10.90 -30.72
CA PRO A 100 -13.83 -10.81 -31.78
C PRO A 100 -14.11 -9.35 -32.14
N ALA A 101 -14.38 -9.08 -33.43
CA ALA A 101 -14.71 -7.74 -33.89
C ALA A 101 -16.00 -7.24 -33.20
N PRO A 102 -16.14 -5.92 -32.92
CA PRO A 102 -17.34 -5.35 -32.30
C PRO A 102 -18.65 -5.73 -32.99
N GLU A 103 -18.64 -5.87 -34.33
CA GLU A 103 -19.83 -6.30 -35.09
C GLU A 103 -20.25 -7.73 -34.76
N GLN A 104 -19.31 -8.63 -34.46
CA GLN A 104 -19.60 -10.02 -34.08
C GLN A 104 -20.15 -10.10 -32.65
N LEU A 105 -19.69 -9.22 -31.75
CA LEU A 105 -20.17 -9.11 -30.38
C LEU A 105 -21.65 -8.70 -30.32
N GLY A 106 -22.07 -7.78 -31.21
CA GLY A 106 -23.45 -7.32 -31.30
C GLY A 106 -24.48 -8.40 -31.65
N ALA A 107 -24.07 -9.45 -32.37
CA ALA A 107 -24.93 -10.58 -32.74
C ALA A 107 -24.95 -11.72 -31.71
N SER A 108 -24.08 -11.66 -30.70
CA SER A 108 -23.91 -12.71 -29.69
C SER A 108 -25.16 -12.89 -28.80
N LEU A 109 -25.34 -14.11 -28.26
CA LEU A 109 -26.39 -14.40 -27.29
C LEU A 109 -26.24 -13.52 -26.04
N GLN A 110 -25.01 -13.31 -25.58
CA GLN A 110 -24.66 -12.49 -24.42
C GLN A 110 -25.10 -11.04 -24.60
N CYS A 111 -24.88 -10.47 -25.78
CA CYS A 111 -25.36 -9.12 -26.09
C CYS A 111 -26.90 -9.04 -26.07
N LYS A 112 -27.60 -10.06 -26.58
CA LYS A 112 -29.07 -10.11 -26.54
C LYS A 112 -29.59 -10.15 -25.11
N GLU A 113 -28.97 -10.93 -24.24
CA GLU A 113 -29.32 -11.01 -22.81
C GLU A 113 -29.06 -9.69 -22.09
N ALA A 114 -27.89 -9.08 -22.31
CA ALA A 114 -27.54 -7.79 -21.72
C ALA A 114 -28.53 -6.68 -22.12
N ARG A 115 -28.98 -6.66 -23.38
CA ARG A 115 -30.00 -5.71 -23.85
C ARG A 115 -31.36 -5.91 -23.16
N LYS A 116 -31.77 -7.16 -22.94
CA LYS A 116 -33.01 -7.46 -22.21
C LYS A 116 -32.94 -7.00 -20.76
N GLU A 117 -31.79 -7.17 -20.11
CA GLU A 117 -31.61 -6.69 -18.74
C GLU A 117 -31.66 -5.16 -18.67
N LEU A 118 -31.03 -4.47 -19.60
CA LEU A 118 -31.14 -3.01 -19.68
C LEU A 118 -32.59 -2.54 -19.90
N GLU A 119 -33.33 -3.21 -20.78
CA GLU A 119 -34.75 -2.94 -21.01
C GLU A 119 -35.56 -3.17 -19.72
N PHE A 120 -35.33 -4.29 -19.04
CA PHE A 120 -35.98 -4.61 -17.78
C PHE A 120 -35.71 -3.53 -16.71
N VAL A 121 -34.44 -3.24 -16.43
CA VAL A 121 -34.03 -2.25 -15.41
C VAL A 121 -34.57 -0.85 -15.73
N SER A 122 -34.53 -0.44 -17.00
CA SER A 122 -35.05 0.87 -17.41
C SER A 122 -36.57 0.98 -17.29
N SER A 123 -37.30 -0.14 -17.40
CA SER A 123 -38.75 -0.20 -17.28
C SER A 123 -39.26 -0.09 -15.83
N ILE A 124 -38.40 -0.31 -14.83
CA ILE A 124 -38.80 -0.25 -13.41
C ILE A 124 -39.21 1.19 -13.07
N ARG A 125 -40.46 1.35 -12.61
CA ARG A 125 -41.06 2.64 -12.20
C ARG A 125 -41.14 2.83 -10.69
N THR A 126 -40.94 1.77 -9.92
CA THR A 126 -41.16 1.74 -8.47
C THR A 126 -39.93 2.14 -7.64
N ILE A 127 -38.80 2.41 -8.28
CA ILE A 127 -37.53 2.75 -7.63
C ILE A 127 -37.24 4.24 -7.67
N SER A 128 -36.42 4.72 -6.72
CA SER A 128 -35.93 6.11 -6.71
C SER A 128 -35.06 6.41 -7.93
N GLN A 129 -34.94 7.69 -8.30
CA GLN A 129 -34.14 8.08 -9.46
C GLN A 129 -32.65 7.74 -9.30
N ASP A 130 -32.11 7.83 -8.08
CA ASP A 130 -30.70 7.50 -7.82
C ASP A 130 -30.44 6.01 -7.92
N GLU A 131 -31.33 5.18 -7.38
CA GLU A 131 -31.22 3.72 -7.52
C GLU A 131 -31.44 3.27 -8.96
N LYS A 132 -32.40 3.90 -9.67
CA LYS A 132 -32.59 3.68 -11.10
C LYS A 132 -31.33 3.99 -11.89
N ARG A 133 -30.69 5.12 -11.61
CA ARG A 133 -29.42 5.51 -12.25
C ARG A 133 -28.34 4.47 -12.01
N MET A 134 -28.14 4.03 -10.76
CA MET A 134 -27.11 3.04 -10.45
C MET A 134 -27.34 1.72 -11.18
N ARG A 135 -28.56 1.18 -11.12
CA ARG A 135 -28.91 -0.07 -11.80
C ARG A 135 -28.83 0.05 -13.32
N THR A 136 -29.29 1.18 -13.87
CA THR A 136 -29.23 1.45 -15.32
C THR A 136 -27.78 1.60 -15.78
N ASN A 137 -26.92 2.27 -15.01
CA ASN A 137 -25.49 2.37 -15.32
C ASN A 137 -24.79 1.02 -15.28
N ALA A 138 -25.11 0.16 -14.30
CA ALA A 138 -24.60 -1.21 -14.26
C ALA A 138 -25.05 -2.02 -15.49
N ALA A 139 -26.32 -1.90 -15.89
CA ALA A 139 -26.84 -2.57 -17.09
C ALA A 139 -26.21 -2.03 -18.39
N ILE A 140 -25.99 -0.71 -18.50
CA ILE A 140 -25.26 -0.09 -19.62
C ILE A 140 -23.82 -0.61 -19.68
N SER A 141 -23.12 -0.71 -18.54
CA SER A 141 -21.79 -1.31 -18.49
C SER A 141 -21.79 -2.77 -18.96
N GLY A 142 -22.82 -3.55 -18.61
CA GLY A 142 -23.01 -4.91 -19.11
C GLY A 142 -23.22 -4.96 -20.63
N VAL A 143 -24.06 -4.07 -21.18
CA VAL A 143 -24.27 -3.95 -22.62
C VAL A 143 -22.98 -3.55 -23.35
N ASN A 144 -22.23 -2.58 -22.82
CA ASN A 144 -20.95 -2.17 -23.40
C ASN A 144 -19.94 -3.32 -23.43
N ALA A 145 -19.85 -4.10 -22.35
CA ALA A 145 -18.96 -5.26 -22.29
C ALA A 145 -19.39 -6.40 -23.23
N ALA A 146 -20.68 -6.72 -23.29
CA ALA A 146 -21.19 -7.87 -24.05
C ALA A 146 -21.38 -7.58 -25.56
N CYS A 147 -21.77 -6.35 -25.90
CA CYS A 147 -22.04 -5.94 -27.26
C CYS A 147 -20.88 -5.18 -27.93
N GLY A 148 -19.82 -4.85 -27.18
CA GLY A 148 -18.74 -3.98 -27.66
C GLY A 148 -19.19 -2.54 -27.96
N SER A 149 -20.28 -2.08 -27.32
CA SER A 149 -20.79 -0.71 -27.49
C SER A 149 -20.12 0.29 -26.55
N ASN A 150 -20.30 1.58 -26.82
CA ASN A 150 -19.82 2.68 -25.97
C ASN A 150 -20.98 3.60 -25.58
N THR A 151 -22.05 3.04 -25.03
CA THR A 151 -23.18 3.81 -24.54
C THR A 151 -22.76 4.60 -23.30
N PRO A 152 -22.97 5.94 -23.27
CA PRO A 152 -22.59 6.76 -22.13
C PRO A 152 -23.45 6.43 -20.90
N LEU A 153 -22.83 6.47 -19.72
CA LEU A 153 -23.51 6.29 -18.45
C LEU A 153 -24.38 7.52 -18.13
N MET A 154 -25.50 7.30 -17.44
CA MET A 154 -26.35 8.37 -16.93
C MET A 154 -25.59 9.19 -15.90
N GLN A 155 -25.56 10.51 -16.10
CA GLN A 155 -24.98 11.47 -15.18
C GLN A 155 -25.99 11.85 -14.08
N GLU A 156 -25.45 12.29 -12.94
CA GLU A 156 -26.27 12.83 -11.85
C GLU A 156 -26.87 14.18 -12.26
N PRO A 157 -28.20 14.39 -12.12
CA PRO A 157 -28.80 15.68 -12.43
C PRO A 157 -28.25 16.77 -11.51
N PRO A 158 -28.03 17.99 -12.02
CA PRO A 158 -27.51 19.09 -11.21
C PRO A 158 -28.45 19.41 -10.06
N LYS A 159 -27.91 19.47 -8.84
CA LYS A 159 -28.68 19.83 -7.64
C LYS A 159 -29.02 21.33 -7.68
N VAL A 160 -30.28 21.66 -7.92
CA VAL A 160 -30.75 23.05 -7.88
C VAL A 160 -30.82 23.50 -6.42
N ILE A 161 -29.86 24.32 -6.00
CA ILE A 161 -29.90 24.99 -4.69
C ILE A 161 -30.84 26.18 -4.83
N GLY A 162 -32.12 25.98 -4.51
CA GLY A 162 -33.08 27.08 -4.43
C GLY A 162 -32.73 27.99 -3.25
N THR A 163 -32.47 29.26 -3.50
CA THR A 163 -32.42 30.27 -2.44
C THR A 163 -33.83 30.42 -1.85
N PRO A 164 -34.00 30.41 -0.52
CA PRO A 164 -35.31 30.58 0.08
C PRO A 164 -35.91 31.93 -0.33
N ARG A 165 -37.14 31.89 -0.87
CA ARG A 165 -37.89 33.08 -1.27
C ARG A 165 -38.11 33.96 -0.04
N ALA A 166 -37.60 35.19 -0.08
CA ALA A 166 -37.79 36.15 1.00
C ALA A 166 -39.29 36.37 1.27
N PRO A 167 -39.72 36.41 2.54
CA PRO A 167 -41.12 36.65 2.88
C PRO A 167 -41.53 38.05 2.40
N HIS A 168 -42.56 38.13 1.57
CA HIS A 168 -43.19 39.40 1.22
C HIS A 168 -43.94 39.94 2.44
N SER A 169 -43.54 41.10 2.94
CA SER A 169 -44.28 41.81 3.99
C SER A 169 -45.61 42.31 3.41
N ILE A 170 -46.72 41.74 3.88
CA ILE A 170 -48.06 42.28 3.60
C ILE A 170 -48.22 43.53 4.46
N GLN A 171 -48.08 44.71 3.84
CA GLN A 171 -48.45 45.98 4.47
C GLN A 171 -49.97 46.12 4.37
N HIS A 172 -50.66 45.98 5.51
CA HIS A 172 -52.07 46.32 5.62
C HIS A 172 -52.23 47.85 5.60
N PRO A 173 -53.14 48.41 4.77
CA PRO A 173 -53.44 49.83 4.81
C PRO A 173 -54.26 50.14 6.07
N ILE A 174 -53.76 51.07 6.89
CA ILE A 174 -54.48 51.67 8.01
C ILE A 174 -55.53 52.62 7.41
N SER A 175 -56.81 52.33 7.64
CA SER A 175 -57.91 53.27 7.37
C SER A 175 -58.29 53.98 8.67
N GLN A 176 -58.12 55.31 8.62
CA GLN A 176 -58.70 56.43 9.38
C GLN A 176 -59.09 56.21 10.84
#